data_AF-A0A7S1RDX0-F1
#
_entry.id   AF-A0A7S1RDX0-F1
#
_cell.length_a   1.000
_cell.length_b   1.000
_cell.length_c   1.000
_cell.angle_alpha   90.00
_cell.angle_beta   90.00
_cell.angle_gamma   90.00
#
_symmetry.space_group_name_H-M   'P 1'
#
loop_
_entity.id
_entity.type
_entity.pdbx_description
1 polymer ?
#
loop_
_entity_poly.entity_id
_entity_poly.type
_entity_poly.pdbx_seq_one_letter_code
_entity_poly.pdbx_strand_id
1 'polypeptide(L)'
;KVHVAASAGADSWSLFSHNGMVITAGRSASFKPEVDYGSNDKIIALDARTGSVLWSFKPDNPAYNFIGSFVDGPPSLVFSDLFGAPYRVSLCDGSLLWK
;
A
#
# COMPACT_ATOMS: atom_id res chain seq x y z
N LYS A 1 6.39 -10.96 16.29
CA LYS A 1 7.53 -10.16 15.77
C LYS A 1 6.99 -8.79 15.41
N VAL A 2 7.71 -7.71 15.72
CA VAL A 2 7.29 -6.34 15.37
C VAL A 2 8.06 -5.92 14.13
N HIS A 3 7.34 -5.54 13.07
CA HIS A 3 7.93 -4.99 11.85
C HIS A 3 7.73 -3.48 11.89
N VAL A 4 8.79 -2.72 12.20
CA VAL A 4 8.79 -1.25 12.21
C VAL A 4 9.54 -0.77 10.98
N ALA A 5 8.94 0.11 10.20
CA ALA A 5 9.63 0.77 9.11
C ALA A 5 10.61 1.83 9.67
N ALA A 6 11.78 1.99 9.02
CA ALA A 6 12.75 3.01 9.42
C ALA A 6 12.22 4.45 9.26
N SER A 7 11.18 4.61 8.43
CA SER A 7 10.46 5.85 8.21
C SER A 7 9.02 5.52 7.81
N ALA A 8 8.10 6.42 8.08
CA ALA A 8 6.73 6.34 7.62
C ALA A 8 6.35 7.72 7.05
N GLY A 9 5.53 7.77 6.00
CA GLY A 9 4.91 9.02 5.58
C GLY A 9 4.04 9.62 6.69
N ALA A 10 3.75 10.92 6.65
CA ALA A 10 2.85 11.57 7.61
C ALA A 10 1.45 10.91 7.63
N ASP A 11 1.08 10.28 6.53
CA ASP A 11 -0.21 9.61 6.33
C ASP A 11 -0.21 8.10 6.68
N SER A 12 0.78 7.61 7.41
CA SER A 12 0.93 6.16 7.70
C SER A 12 0.00 5.62 8.80
N TRP A 13 -1.09 6.30 9.11
CA TRP A 13 -2.07 5.90 10.12
C TRP A 13 -3.12 4.92 9.58
N SER A 14 -3.29 4.87 8.25
CA SER A 14 -4.29 4.03 7.60
C SER A 14 -3.83 2.58 7.44
N LEU A 15 -4.68 1.65 7.88
CA LEU A 15 -4.53 0.21 7.64
C LEU A 15 -5.88 -0.38 7.23
N PHE A 16 -5.84 -1.40 6.37
CA PHE A 16 -7.03 -2.13 5.94
C PHE A 16 -6.82 -3.61 6.23
N SER A 17 -7.87 -4.32 6.60
CA SER A 17 -7.79 -5.78 6.78
C SER A 17 -8.89 -6.48 5.99
N HIS A 18 -8.56 -7.57 5.33
CA HIS A 18 -9.51 -8.39 4.57
C HIS A 18 -9.02 -9.83 4.48
N ASN A 19 -9.87 -10.80 4.80
CA ASN A 19 -9.59 -12.24 4.66
C ASN A 19 -8.21 -12.70 5.17
N GLY A 20 -7.83 -12.26 6.38
CA GLY A 20 -6.56 -12.65 7.00
C GLY A 20 -5.32 -11.90 6.46
N MET A 21 -5.54 -10.85 5.65
CA MET A 21 -4.50 -9.95 5.16
C MET A 21 -4.63 -8.58 5.80
N VAL A 22 -3.51 -7.92 6.05
CA VAL A 22 -3.43 -6.49 6.38
C VAL A 22 -2.74 -5.77 5.23
N ILE A 23 -3.34 -4.68 4.75
CA ILE A 23 -2.77 -3.76 3.77
C ILE A 23 -2.38 -2.47 4.48
N THR A 24 -1.17 -2.00 4.21
CA THR A 24 -0.68 -0.71 4.71
C THR A 24 0.17 -0.01 3.66
N ALA A 25 0.18 1.32 3.70
CA ALA A 25 1.12 2.12 2.93
C ALA A 25 2.45 2.18 3.71
N GLY A 26 3.56 1.97 3.01
CA GLY A 26 4.90 1.97 3.58
C GLY A 26 5.85 2.91 2.85
N ARG A 27 6.88 3.35 3.56
CA ARG A 27 7.92 4.23 3.04
C ARG A 27 9.28 3.55 3.08
N SER A 28 9.91 3.41 1.92
CA SER A 28 11.28 2.90 1.79
C SER A 28 12.29 3.94 2.29
N ALA A 29 13.36 3.50 2.93
CA ALA A 29 14.46 4.39 3.36
C ALA A 29 15.15 5.11 2.18
N SER A 30 15.09 4.53 0.98
CA SER A 30 15.62 5.12 -0.26
C SER A 30 14.66 6.11 -0.91
N PHE A 31 13.44 6.27 -0.41
CA PHE A 31 12.46 7.16 -1.01
C PHE A 31 12.77 8.63 -0.68
N LYS A 32 13.20 9.37 -1.71
CA LYS A 32 13.56 10.78 -1.64
C LYS A 32 12.81 11.54 -2.75
N PRO A 33 11.56 11.96 -2.51
CA PRO A 33 10.83 12.76 -3.49
C PRO A 33 11.45 14.16 -3.59
N GLU A 34 11.26 14.83 -4.72
CA GLU A 34 11.67 16.23 -4.90
C GLU A 34 10.93 17.17 -3.94
N VAL A 35 9.63 16.93 -3.76
CA VAL A 35 8.79 17.58 -2.75
C VAL A 35 8.16 16.50 -1.87
N ASP A 36 8.39 16.59 -0.56
CA ASP A 36 7.88 15.60 0.40
C ASP A 36 6.56 16.04 1.02
N TYR A 37 5.47 15.43 0.55
CA TYR A 37 4.14 15.58 1.13
C TYR A 37 3.89 14.64 2.32
N GLY A 38 4.91 13.93 2.81
CA GLY A 38 4.71 12.84 3.76
C GLY A 38 4.02 11.63 3.12
N SER A 39 4.28 11.41 1.83
CA SER A 39 3.73 10.30 1.05
C SER A 39 4.51 8.99 1.25
N ASN A 40 3.94 7.90 0.74
CA ASN A 40 4.45 6.54 0.85
C ASN A 40 4.68 5.95 -0.55
N ASP A 41 5.80 5.25 -0.77
CA ASP A 41 6.17 4.71 -2.08
C ASP A 41 5.81 3.23 -2.27
N LYS A 42 5.18 2.60 -1.27
CA LYS A 42 4.79 1.20 -1.31
C LYS A 42 3.42 0.97 -0.73
N ILE A 43 2.68 0.05 -1.33
CA ILE A 43 1.54 -0.63 -0.73
C ILE A 43 1.98 -2.04 -0.38
N ILE A 44 1.79 -2.46 0.86
CA ILE A 44 2.33 -3.72 1.39
C ILE A 44 1.17 -4.55 1.94
N ALA A 45 1.11 -5.81 1.52
CA ALA A 45 0.24 -6.80 2.11
C ALA A 45 1.01 -7.70 3.06
N LEU A 46 0.44 -7.90 4.24
CA LEU A 46 0.98 -8.76 5.29
C LEU A 46 -0.04 -9.85 5.62
N ASP A 47 0.45 -11.04 5.94
CA ASP A 47 -0.34 -12.06 6.61
C ASP A 47 -0.69 -11.55 8.02
N ALA A 48 -1.99 -11.45 8.32
CA ALA A 48 -2.48 -10.85 9.56
C ALA A 48 -2.13 -11.66 10.81
N ARG A 49 -1.81 -12.96 10.67
CA ARG A 49 -1.48 -13.84 11.79
C ARG A 49 -0.01 -13.77 12.16
N THR A 50 0.86 -13.69 11.14
CA THR A 50 2.31 -13.84 11.28
C THR A 50 3.07 -12.54 11.10
N GLY A 51 2.46 -11.55 10.43
CA GLY A 51 3.11 -10.31 10.00
C GLY A 51 4.06 -10.48 8.81
N SER A 52 4.08 -11.66 8.18
CA SER A 52 4.95 -11.92 7.02
C SER A 52 4.46 -11.14 5.80
N VAL A 53 5.38 -10.58 5.02
CA VAL A 53 5.03 -9.92 3.75
C VAL A 53 4.51 -10.97 2.76
N LEU A 54 3.31 -10.74 2.25
CA LEU A 54 2.70 -11.53 1.18
C LEU A 54 3.11 -10.97 -0.18
N TRP A 55 2.97 -9.65 -0.36
CA TRP A 55 3.39 -8.94 -1.55
C TRP A 55 3.63 -7.45 -1.25
N SER A 56 4.29 -6.77 -2.18
CA SER A 56 4.44 -5.32 -2.17
C SER A 56 4.27 -4.75 -3.58
N PHE A 57 3.54 -3.65 -3.70
CA PHE A 57 3.35 -2.92 -4.93
C PHE A 57 3.95 -1.52 -4.81
N LYS A 58 4.67 -1.07 -5.85
CA LYS A 58 5.18 0.30 -5.96
C LYS A 58 4.39 1.04 -7.04
N PRO A 59 3.51 1.99 -6.69
CA PRO A 59 2.83 2.82 -7.68
C PRO A 59 3.82 3.75 -8.40
N ASP A 60 3.41 4.28 -9.56
CA ASP A 60 4.25 5.19 -10.34
C ASP A 60 4.49 6.50 -9.59
N ASN A 61 3.42 7.02 -8.95
CA ASN A 61 3.52 8.13 -8.01
C ASN A 61 3.24 7.65 -6.58
N PRO A 62 3.82 8.32 -5.58
CA PRO A 62 3.61 7.97 -4.18
C PRO A 62 2.13 8.04 -3.78
N ALA A 63 1.71 7.18 -2.86
CA ALA A 63 0.40 7.26 -2.22
C ALA A 63 0.40 8.33 -1.11
N TYR A 64 -0.66 9.13 -1.04
CA TYR A 64 -0.91 10.12 0.01
C TYR A 64 -2.41 10.16 0.31
N ASN A 65 -2.77 10.25 1.58
CA ASN A 65 -4.11 9.95 2.09
C ASN A 65 -4.59 8.58 1.60
N PHE A 66 -3.79 7.55 1.90
CA PHE A 66 -4.00 6.19 1.43
C PHE A 66 -5.33 5.63 1.96
N ILE A 67 -6.28 5.55 1.04
CA ILE A 67 -7.60 4.96 1.26
C ILE A 67 -7.79 3.86 0.23
N GLY A 68 -7.87 2.62 0.73
CA GLY A 68 -8.08 1.42 -0.07
C GLY A 68 -9.52 0.94 0.01
N SER A 69 -10.03 0.40 -1.09
CA SER A 69 -11.31 -0.32 -1.14
C SER A 69 -11.10 -1.72 -1.70
N PHE A 70 -11.64 -2.73 -1.02
CA PHE A 70 -11.61 -4.10 -1.49
C PHE A 70 -12.74 -4.33 -2.50
N VAL A 71 -12.41 -4.99 -3.61
CA VAL A 71 -13.36 -5.31 -4.66
C VAL A 71 -13.32 -6.82 -4.91
N ASP A 72 -14.48 -7.45 -4.76
CA ASP A 72 -14.68 -8.85 -5.11
C ASP A 72 -14.72 -9.05 -6.64
N GLY A 73 -14.30 -10.23 -7.11
CA GLY A 73 -14.41 -10.64 -8.51
C GLY A 73 -13.58 -9.83 -9.53
N PRO A 74 -12.34 -10.27 -9.86
CA PRO A 74 -11.41 -11.02 -9.01
C PRO A 74 -11.00 -10.21 -7.76
N PRO A 75 -10.58 -10.86 -6.65
CA PRO A 75 -10.18 -10.18 -5.41
C PRO A 75 -9.08 -9.15 -5.65
N SER A 76 -9.36 -7.90 -5.32
CA SER A 76 -8.48 -6.78 -5.66
C SER A 76 -8.62 -5.61 -4.68
N LEU A 77 -7.63 -4.73 -4.71
CA LEU A 77 -7.59 -3.48 -3.97
C LEU A 77 -7.61 -2.33 -4.96
N VAL A 78 -8.52 -1.37 -4.75
CA VAL A 78 -8.54 -0.08 -5.47
C VAL A 78 -8.07 1.02 -4.53
N PHE A 79 -7.18 1.89 -5.01
CA PHE A 79 -6.70 3.07 -4.28
C PHE A 79 -6.26 4.17 -5.26
N SER A 80 -5.97 5.37 -4.77
CA SER A 80 -5.42 6.46 -5.58
C SER A 80 -4.02 6.88 -5.11
N ASP A 81 -3.21 7.37 -6.04
CA ASP A 81 -1.93 8.02 -5.72
C ASP A 81 -2.11 9.51 -5.36
N LEU A 82 -1.00 10.18 -5.04
CA LEU A 82 -0.92 11.59 -4.68
C LEU A 82 -1.56 12.53 -5.73
N PHE A 83 -1.57 12.16 -7.00
CA PHE A 83 -2.14 12.97 -8.08
C PHE A 83 -3.57 12.54 -8.44
N GLY A 84 -4.16 11.63 -7.67
CA GLY A 84 -5.52 11.15 -7.88
C GLY A 84 -5.64 10.08 -8.96
N ALA A 85 -4.52 9.56 -9.50
CA ALA A 85 -4.60 8.45 -10.45
C ALA A 85 -5.06 7.18 -9.70
N PRO A 86 -6.14 6.52 -10.14
CA PRO A 86 -6.61 5.31 -9.49
C PRO A 86 -5.78 4.10 -9.93
N TYR A 87 -5.66 3.10 -9.06
CA TYR A 87 -5.00 1.83 -9.34
C TYR A 87 -5.92 0.73 -8.86
N ARG A 88 -5.94 -0.38 -9.59
CA ARG A 88 -6.49 -1.65 -9.12
C ARG A 88 -5.42 -2.72 -9.17
N VAL A 89 -5.10 -3.29 -8.02
CA VAL A 89 -4.12 -4.38 -7.89
C VAL A 89 -4.78 -5.65 -7.40
N SER A 90 -4.30 -6.80 -7.86
CA SER A 90 -4.70 -8.12 -7.41
C SER A 90 -4.35 -8.31 -5.93
N LEU A 91 -5.29 -8.81 -5.12
CA LEU A 91 -4.99 -9.19 -3.74
C LEU A 91 -4.16 -10.47 -3.66
N CYS A 92 -4.14 -11.30 -4.71
CA CYS A 92 -3.44 -12.58 -4.70
C CYS A 92 -1.92 -12.40 -4.69
N ASP A 93 -1.40 -11.43 -5.44
CA ASP A 93 0.02 -11.27 -5.71
C ASP A 93 0.49 -9.82 -5.83
N GLY A 94 -0.41 -8.84 -5.67
CA GLY A 94 -0.10 -7.42 -5.82
C GLY A 94 0.12 -6.97 -7.26
N SER A 95 -0.17 -7.81 -8.26
CA SER A 95 -0.03 -7.44 -9.67
C SER A 95 -1.01 -6.33 -10.07
N LEU A 96 -0.57 -5.42 -10.96
CA LEU A 96 -1.43 -4.37 -11.48
C LEU A 96 -2.47 -4.96 -12.45
N LEU A 97 -3.75 -4.69 -12.19
CA LEU A 97 -4.85 -5.06 -13.09
C LEU A 97 -5.19 -3.91 -14.04
N TRP A 98 -5.29 -2.69 -13.52
CA TRP A 98 -5.40 -1.45 -14.31
C TRP A 98 -4.97 -0.23 -13.48
N LYS A 99 -4.70 0.88 -14.17
CA LYS A 99 -4.52 2.22 -13.59
C LYS A 99 -5.23 3.25 -14.50
#